data_AF-A0A7C3QID5-F1
#
_entry.id   AF-A0A7C3QID5-F1
#
_cell.length_a   1.000
_cell.length_b   1.000
_cell.length_c   1.000
_cell.angle_alpha   90.00
_cell.angle_beta   90.00
_cell.angle_gamma   90.00
#
_symmetry.space_group_name_H-M   'P 1'
#
loop_
_entity.id
_entity.type
_entity.pdbx_description
1 polymer ?
#
loop_
_entity_poly.entity_id
_entity_poly.type
_entity_poly.pdbx_seq_one_letter_code
_entity_poly.pdbx_strand_id
1 'polypeptide(L)'
;MAENLWALRKKRNMKVGQLASKSGIPAKQIIAYEKGERIKVAHKARLARALFVDQEDIKWESEPEQKKKPKPAPKPQAAKPAAKPAQPKKKIRKTPAMLPARPSQLEYLRILLGKLDIEETAVTEKVGKPLDELTQGQAGRLLNKYARQWREYRQAHPPGTLGIANNQGKRAILPEGVDRFEFEYLTARQEAEDALAFTLFDGSVKHGRILGFTPYHITIREENGDETTIQRLALAYYTRAAGADAAATEADA
;
A
#
# COMPACT_ATOMS: atom_id res chain seq x y z
N MET A 1 -25.93 26.45 10.07
CA MET A 1 -26.78 25.79 11.11
C MET A 1 -26.15 24.45 11.41
N ALA A 2 -25.90 24.13 12.68
CA ALA A 2 -25.23 22.88 13.02
C ALA A 2 -26.08 21.64 12.66
N GLU A 3 -25.54 20.77 11.80
CA GLU A 3 -26.14 19.51 11.37
C GLU A 3 -25.70 18.33 12.28
N ASN A 4 -26.49 17.25 12.30
CA ASN A 4 -26.15 15.99 12.97
C ASN A 4 -25.00 15.27 12.22
N LEU A 5 -24.06 14.66 12.94
CA LEU A 5 -22.88 14.00 12.36
C LEU A 5 -23.24 12.92 11.32
N TRP A 6 -24.28 12.13 11.60
CA TRP A 6 -24.77 11.10 10.68
C TRP A 6 -25.41 11.69 9.40
N ALA A 7 -26.01 12.88 9.49
CA ALA A 7 -26.61 13.57 8.36
C ALA A 7 -25.52 14.11 7.41
N LEU A 8 -24.52 14.80 7.97
CA LEU A 8 -23.32 15.25 7.25
C LEU A 8 -22.59 14.09 6.58
N ARG A 9 -22.40 12.97 7.29
CA ARG A 9 -21.79 11.76 6.73
C ARG A 9 -22.59 11.19 5.55
N LYS A 10 -23.92 11.17 5.61
CA LYS A 10 -24.79 10.73 4.51
C LYS A 10 -24.76 11.70 3.33
N LYS A 11 -24.79 13.02 3.58
CA LYS A 11 -24.67 14.10 2.59
C LYS A 11 -23.38 13.97 1.77
N ARG A 12 -22.29 13.49 2.39
CA ARG A 12 -21.00 13.18 1.75
C ARG A 12 -20.88 11.72 1.23
N ASN A 13 -21.94 10.91 1.26
CA ASN A 13 -21.97 9.50 0.86
C ASN A 13 -20.90 8.60 1.53
N MET A 14 -20.46 8.93 2.75
CA MET A 14 -19.40 8.21 3.44
C MET A 14 -19.94 7.07 4.34
N LYS A 15 -19.29 5.91 4.31
CA LYS A 15 -19.49 4.85 5.31
C LYS A 15 -18.75 5.21 6.60
N VAL A 16 -19.27 4.76 7.76
CA VAL A 16 -18.64 4.98 9.07
C VAL A 16 -17.15 4.59 9.09
N GLY A 17 -16.81 3.44 8.49
CA GLY A 17 -15.41 2.99 8.38
C GLY A 17 -14.52 3.92 7.52
N GLN A 18 -15.07 4.55 6.48
CA GLN A 18 -14.31 5.53 5.68
C GLN A 18 -14.11 6.83 6.45
N LEU A 19 -15.11 7.28 7.22
CA LEU A 19 -14.97 8.44 8.10
C LEU A 19 -13.96 8.18 9.23
N ALA A 20 -13.95 6.96 9.78
CA ALA A 20 -12.95 6.51 10.75
C ALA A 20 -11.53 6.59 10.16
N SER A 21 -11.31 6.02 8.96
CA SER A 21 -10.01 6.07 8.28
C SER A 21 -9.55 7.50 7.96
N LYS A 22 -10.45 8.39 7.50
CA LYS A 22 -10.08 9.78 7.15
C LYS A 22 -9.85 10.68 8.37
N SER A 23 -10.61 10.51 9.44
CA SER A 23 -10.44 11.32 10.67
C SER A 23 -9.38 10.77 11.62
N GLY A 24 -9.04 9.48 11.50
CA GLY A 24 -8.21 8.74 12.45
C GLY A 24 -8.89 8.52 13.81
N ILE A 25 -10.23 8.53 13.85
CA ILE A 25 -11.04 8.25 15.03
C ILE A 25 -11.61 6.83 14.90
N PRO A 26 -11.55 5.97 15.94
CA PRO A 26 -12.13 4.63 15.90
C PRO A 26 -13.61 4.61 15.52
N ALA A 27 -13.99 3.72 14.59
CA ALA A 27 -15.37 3.59 14.12
C ALA A 27 -16.39 3.39 15.26
N LYS A 28 -16.00 2.71 16.36
CA LYS A 28 -16.82 2.53 17.56
C LYS A 28 -17.20 3.85 18.23
N GLN A 29 -16.29 4.83 18.28
CA GLN A 29 -16.56 6.16 18.83
C GLN A 29 -17.44 6.99 17.89
N ILE A 30 -17.22 6.91 16.57
CA ILE A 30 -18.10 7.58 15.59
C ILE A 30 -19.54 7.07 15.71
N ILE A 31 -19.73 5.76 15.86
CA ILE A 31 -21.06 5.17 16.10
C ILE A 31 -21.69 5.67 17.41
N ALA A 32 -20.89 5.97 18.44
CA ALA A 32 -21.40 6.49 19.71
C ALA A 32 -21.78 7.99 19.59
N TYR A 33 -20.98 8.79 18.88
CA TYR A 33 -21.33 10.17 18.54
C TYR A 33 -22.59 10.26 17.67
N GLU A 34 -22.76 9.37 16.68
CA GLU A 34 -23.98 9.27 15.88
C GLU A 34 -25.21 8.78 16.66
N LYS A 35 -25.04 8.30 17.90
CA LYS A 35 -26.12 7.95 18.85
C LYS A 35 -26.40 9.04 19.90
N GLY A 36 -25.64 10.13 19.91
CA GLY A 36 -25.80 11.23 20.87
C GLY A 36 -24.78 11.26 22.02
N GLU A 37 -23.71 10.47 21.99
CA GLU A 37 -22.57 10.74 22.87
C GLU A 37 -21.92 12.07 22.47
N ARG A 38 -21.53 12.89 23.46
CA ARG A 38 -20.89 14.19 23.25
C ARG A 38 -19.52 14.04 22.59
N ILE A 39 -19.31 14.77 21.48
CA ILE A 39 -18.05 14.76 20.74
C ILE A 39 -16.96 15.47 21.54
N LYS A 40 -15.80 14.81 21.71
CA LYS A 40 -14.61 15.43 22.31
C LYS A 40 -14.05 16.55 21.42
N VAL A 41 -13.56 17.64 22.01
CA VAL A 41 -13.03 18.82 21.27
C VAL A 41 -12.00 18.41 20.20
N ALA A 42 -10.99 17.61 20.57
CA ALA A 42 -9.97 17.11 19.65
C ALA A 42 -10.53 16.21 18.51
N HIS A 43 -11.69 15.58 18.71
CA HIS A 43 -12.36 14.79 17.68
C HIS A 43 -13.19 15.67 16.75
N LYS A 44 -13.75 16.79 17.23
CA LYS A 44 -14.57 17.70 16.43
C LYS A 44 -13.79 18.29 15.26
N ALA A 45 -12.59 18.82 15.51
CA ALA A 45 -11.70 19.35 14.46
C ALA A 45 -11.31 18.29 13.42
N ARG A 46 -11.08 17.04 13.85
CA ARG A 46 -10.73 15.91 12.96
C ARG A 46 -11.92 15.43 12.12
N LEU A 47 -13.14 15.47 12.66
CA LEU A 47 -14.37 15.15 11.93
C LEU A 47 -14.70 16.24 10.90
N ALA A 48 -14.57 17.52 11.28
CA ALA A 48 -14.74 18.69 10.39
C ALA A 48 -13.84 18.58 9.16
N ARG A 49 -12.51 18.41 9.37
CA ARG A 49 -11.53 18.20 8.31
C ARG A 49 -11.82 16.97 7.43
N ALA A 50 -12.34 15.88 8.01
CA ALA A 50 -12.65 14.65 7.27
C ALA A 50 -13.96 14.71 6.47
N LEU A 51 -14.90 15.59 6.84
CA LEU A 51 -16.21 15.80 6.20
C LEU A 51 -16.24 17.01 5.26
N PHE A 52 -15.18 17.83 5.25
CA PHE A 52 -15.09 19.10 4.52
C PHE A 52 -16.23 20.04 4.90
N VAL A 53 -16.32 20.34 6.19
CA VAL A 53 -17.25 21.30 6.82
C VAL A 53 -16.54 21.97 7.99
N ASP A 54 -17.06 23.09 8.47
CA ASP A 54 -16.45 23.79 9.60
C ASP A 54 -16.79 23.14 10.94
N GLN A 55 -16.04 23.50 11.98
CA GLN A 55 -16.27 22.96 13.33
C GLN A 55 -17.61 23.39 13.90
N GLU A 56 -18.17 24.51 13.45
CA GLU A 56 -19.46 25.05 13.90
C GLU A 56 -20.65 24.34 13.25
N ASP A 57 -20.47 23.78 12.05
CA ASP A 57 -21.49 23.00 11.33
C ASP A 57 -21.77 21.63 11.97
N ILE A 58 -20.93 21.16 12.88
CA ILE A 58 -21.11 19.88 13.58
C ILE A 58 -21.76 20.11 14.94
N LYS A 59 -22.96 19.55 15.15
CA LYS A 59 -23.57 19.47 16.50
C LYS A 59 -22.66 18.71 17.46
N TRP A 60 -22.45 19.26 18.66
CA TRP A 60 -21.64 18.63 19.72
C TRP A 60 -22.22 17.28 20.20
N GLU A 61 -23.54 17.16 20.19
CA GLU A 61 -24.31 15.97 20.52
C GLU A 61 -25.27 15.75 19.34
N SER A 62 -25.13 14.64 18.61
CA SER A 62 -26.00 14.37 17.45
C SER A 62 -27.25 13.63 17.89
N GLU A 63 -28.43 14.06 17.45
CA GLU A 63 -29.64 13.27 17.69
C GLU A 63 -29.49 11.88 17.06
N PRO A 64 -29.83 10.80 17.78
CA PRO A 64 -29.68 9.44 17.27
C PRO A 64 -30.49 9.27 15.99
N GLU A 65 -29.91 8.58 15.00
CA GLU A 65 -30.62 8.31 13.74
C GLU A 65 -31.96 7.61 14.04
N GLN A 66 -33.07 8.32 13.78
CA GLN A 66 -34.40 7.74 13.85
C GLN A 66 -34.46 6.59 12.84
N LYS A 67 -34.41 5.36 13.36
CA LYS A 67 -34.55 4.14 12.56
C LYS A 67 -35.88 4.22 11.82
N LYS A 68 -35.85 4.54 10.53
CA LYS A 68 -37.03 4.47 9.66
C LYS A 68 -37.67 3.12 9.89
N LYS A 69 -38.93 3.10 10.36
CA LYS A 69 -39.65 1.86 10.67
C LYS A 69 -39.46 0.89 9.49
N PRO A 70 -39.06 -0.37 9.72
CA PRO A 70 -38.84 -1.30 8.63
C PRO A 70 -40.11 -1.35 7.78
N LYS A 71 -39.95 -1.17 6.47
CA LYS A 71 -41.04 -1.31 5.50
C LYS A 71 -41.69 -2.68 5.77
N PRO A 72 -43.01 -2.76 6.00
CA PRO A 72 -43.64 -3.99 6.49
C PRO A 72 -43.26 -5.16 5.59
N ALA A 73 -42.66 -6.19 6.19
CA ALA A 73 -42.29 -7.39 5.46
C ALA A 73 -43.56 -8.05 4.89
N PRO A 74 -43.48 -8.70 3.71
CA PRO A 74 -44.58 -9.55 3.25
C PRO A 74 -44.91 -10.58 4.34
N LYS A 75 -46.21 -10.76 4.62
CA LYS A 75 -46.72 -11.51 5.78
C LYS A 75 -46.05 -12.90 5.88
N PRO A 76 -45.42 -13.25 7.01
CA PRO A 76 -44.99 -14.62 7.25
C PRO A 76 -46.22 -15.52 7.45
N GLN A 77 -46.23 -16.68 6.78
CA GLN A 77 -47.19 -17.74 7.06
C GLN A 77 -46.95 -18.33 8.46
N ALA A 78 -48.00 -18.92 9.05
CA ALA A 78 -48.10 -19.21 10.47
C ALA A 78 -46.94 -20.05 11.05
N ALA A 79 -46.49 -19.67 12.25
CA ALA A 79 -45.40 -20.33 12.95
C ALA A 79 -45.81 -21.67 13.59
N LYS A 80 -44.91 -22.66 13.55
CA LYS A 80 -44.92 -23.82 14.45
C LYS A 80 -44.05 -23.53 15.69
N PRO A 81 -44.35 -24.13 16.86
CA PRO A 81 -43.77 -23.73 18.14
C PRO A 81 -42.27 -24.02 18.30
N ALA A 82 -41.66 -23.32 19.25
CA ALA A 82 -40.21 -23.13 19.36
C ALA A 82 -39.42 -24.41 19.70
N ALA A 83 -38.36 -24.66 18.92
CA ALA A 83 -37.26 -25.55 19.30
C ALA A 83 -36.03 -24.72 19.70
N LYS A 84 -35.23 -25.25 20.65
CA LYS A 84 -33.99 -24.65 21.18
C LYS A 84 -33.05 -24.20 20.04
N PRO A 85 -32.22 -23.14 20.23
CA PRO A 85 -31.33 -22.63 19.18
C PRO A 85 -30.32 -23.70 18.76
N ALA A 86 -30.62 -24.36 17.63
CA ALA A 86 -29.74 -25.37 17.05
C ALA A 86 -28.45 -24.69 16.60
N GLN A 87 -27.32 -25.16 17.13
CA GLN A 87 -26.00 -24.80 16.59
C GLN A 87 -26.00 -25.05 15.08
N PRO A 88 -25.42 -24.16 14.26
CA PRO A 88 -25.49 -24.28 12.81
C PRO A 88 -24.80 -25.57 12.36
N LYS A 89 -25.60 -26.60 12.04
CA LYS A 89 -25.11 -27.87 11.53
C LYS A 89 -24.22 -27.58 10.33
N LYS A 90 -22.90 -27.84 10.47
CA LYS A 90 -21.94 -27.73 9.37
C LYS A 90 -22.47 -28.55 8.21
N LYS A 91 -22.93 -27.89 7.14
CA LYS A 91 -23.35 -28.57 5.92
C LYS A 91 -22.17 -29.40 5.44
N ILE A 92 -22.26 -30.72 5.55
CA ILE A 92 -21.28 -31.65 5.00
C ILE A 92 -21.22 -31.33 3.51
N ARG A 93 -20.14 -30.69 3.08
CA ARG A 93 -19.95 -30.37 1.66
C ARG A 93 -19.85 -31.70 0.94
N LYS A 94 -20.83 -31.97 0.06
CA LYS A 94 -20.75 -33.08 -0.89
C LYS A 94 -19.37 -33.02 -1.54
N THR A 95 -18.68 -34.15 -1.58
CA THR A 95 -17.39 -34.28 -2.25
C THR A 95 -17.52 -33.73 -3.68
N PRO A 96 -16.66 -32.80 -4.12
CA PRO A 96 -16.73 -32.30 -5.49
C PRO A 96 -16.49 -33.48 -6.43
N ALA A 97 -17.41 -33.67 -7.37
CA ALA A 97 -17.29 -34.66 -8.43
C ALA A 97 -16.01 -34.44 -9.25
N MET A 98 -15.64 -35.44 -10.04
CA MET A 98 -14.36 -35.56 -10.78
C MET A 98 -14.23 -34.59 -11.96
N LEU A 99 -14.55 -33.31 -11.75
CA LEU A 99 -14.40 -32.24 -12.72
C LEU A 99 -12.90 -31.99 -12.98
N PRO A 100 -12.49 -31.73 -14.24
CA PRO A 100 -11.13 -31.34 -14.57
C PRO A 100 -10.79 -30.00 -13.89
N ALA A 101 -9.51 -29.85 -13.51
CA ALA A 101 -9.00 -28.64 -12.88
C ALA A 101 -9.35 -27.40 -13.72
N ARG A 102 -9.65 -26.28 -13.06
CA ARG A 102 -9.88 -25.02 -13.77
C ARG A 102 -8.54 -24.53 -14.32
N PRO A 103 -8.48 -23.92 -15.52
CA PRO A 103 -7.21 -23.44 -16.08
C PRO A 103 -6.48 -22.48 -15.14
N SER A 104 -7.21 -21.59 -14.46
CA SER A 104 -6.65 -20.68 -13.44
C SER A 104 -6.11 -21.38 -12.18
N GLN A 105 -6.53 -22.61 -11.88
CA GLN A 105 -5.93 -23.42 -10.81
C GLN A 105 -4.60 -24.04 -11.24
N LEU A 106 -4.47 -24.42 -12.52
CA LEU A 106 -3.24 -24.97 -13.09
C LEU A 106 -2.18 -23.88 -13.27
N GLU A 107 -2.57 -22.73 -13.81
CA GLU A 107 -1.72 -21.54 -13.92
C GLU A 107 -1.18 -21.09 -12.55
N TYR A 108 -2.06 -20.98 -11.54
CA TYR A 108 -1.63 -20.62 -10.19
C TYR A 108 -0.76 -21.69 -9.54
N LEU A 109 -0.91 -22.97 -9.91
CA LEU A 109 -0.05 -24.04 -9.45
C LEU A 109 1.34 -23.95 -10.08
N ARG A 110 1.45 -23.72 -11.41
CA ARG A 110 2.72 -23.43 -12.10
C ARG A 110 3.46 -22.24 -11.47
N ILE A 111 2.74 -21.15 -11.17
CA ILE A 111 3.30 -19.98 -10.46
C ILE A 111 3.82 -20.32 -9.05
N LEU A 112 3.17 -21.24 -8.34
CA LEU A 112 3.64 -21.69 -7.01
C LEU A 112 4.85 -22.62 -7.09
N LEU A 113 4.92 -23.47 -8.12
CA LEU A 113 6.05 -24.37 -8.36
C LEU A 113 7.33 -23.58 -8.70
N GLY A 114 7.24 -22.63 -9.64
CA GLY A 114 8.37 -21.76 -9.98
C GLY A 114 8.84 -20.84 -8.84
N LYS A 115 7.98 -20.55 -7.85
CA LYS A 115 8.38 -19.82 -6.61
C LYS A 115 9.07 -20.68 -5.57
N LEU A 116 8.91 -22.00 -5.65
CA LEU A 116 9.52 -22.97 -4.75
C LEU A 116 10.71 -23.70 -5.41
N ASP A 117 11.05 -23.34 -6.64
CA ASP A 117 12.05 -24.00 -7.49
C ASP A 117 11.82 -25.51 -7.63
N ILE A 118 10.55 -25.89 -7.82
CA ILE A 118 10.11 -27.28 -8.01
C ILE A 118 9.75 -27.47 -9.48
N GLU A 119 10.43 -28.37 -10.17
CA GLU A 119 10.06 -28.73 -11.55
C GLU A 119 8.67 -29.39 -11.64
N GLU A 120 7.97 -29.15 -12.76
CA GLU A 120 6.68 -29.75 -13.07
C GLU A 120 6.79 -31.29 -13.14
N THR A 121 7.90 -31.81 -13.69
CA THR A 121 8.29 -33.23 -13.76
C THR A 121 8.20 -33.92 -12.38
N ALA A 122 8.89 -33.37 -11.38
CA ALA A 122 8.95 -33.87 -10.01
C ALA A 122 7.59 -33.81 -9.27
N VAL A 123 6.59 -33.10 -9.80
CA VAL A 123 5.20 -33.12 -9.33
C VAL A 123 4.40 -34.19 -10.07
N THR A 124 4.58 -34.33 -11.39
CA THR A 124 3.91 -35.36 -12.18
C THR A 124 4.27 -36.78 -11.73
N GLU A 125 5.53 -37.05 -11.39
CA GLU A 125 5.97 -38.33 -10.82
C GLU A 125 5.24 -38.65 -9.51
N LYS A 126 5.12 -37.67 -8.60
CA LYS A 126 4.51 -37.83 -7.28
C LYS A 126 2.98 -37.97 -7.33
N VAL A 127 2.36 -37.61 -8.45
CA VAL A 127 0.89 -37.67 -8.64
C VAL A 127 0.51 -38.76 -9.65
N GLY A 128 1.46 -39.28 -10.42
CA GLY A 128 1.26 -40.28 -11.48
C GLY A 128 0.48 -39.76 -12.68
N LYS A 129 0.39 -38.44 -12.87
CA LYS A 129 -0.39 -37.77 -13.92
C LYS A 129 0.21 -36.42 -14.33
N PRO A 130 0.08 -36.01 -15.60
CA PRO A 130 0.44 -34.65 -16.02
C PRO A 130 -0.47 -33.60 -15.35
N LEU A 131 0.04 -32.37 -15.22
CA LEU A 131 -0.66 -31.29 -14.53
C LEU A 131 -2.03 -30.97 -15.14
N ASP A 132 -2.13 -31.02 -16.47
CA ASP A 132 -3.35 -30.66 -17.19
C ASP A 132 -4.47 -31.73 -17.08
N GLU A 133 -4.15 -32.96 -16.63
CA GLU A 133 -5.13 -34.01 -16.32
C GLU A 133 -5.60 -34.03 -14.84
N LEU A 134 -5.15 -33.09 -14.02
CA LEU A 134 -5.54 -33.04 -12.62
C LEU A 134 -7.04 -32.76 -12.46
N THR A 135 -7.70 -33.49 -11.56
CA THR A 135 -9.06 -33.12 -11.12
C THR A 135 -9.02 -31.88 -10.20
N GLN A 136 -10.13 -31.13 -10.11
CA GLN A 136 -10.24 -29.98 -9.17
C GLN A 136 -9.91 -30.36 -7.73
N GLY A 137 -10.23 -31.59 -7.31
CA GLY A 137 -9.88 -32.12 -6.00
C GLY A 137 -8.38 -32.31 -5.80
N GLN A 138 -7.67 -32.83 -6.80
CA GLN A 138 -6.22 -33.02 -6.77
C GLN A 138 -5.48 -31.67 -6.87
N ALA A 139 -5.81 -30.85 -7.86
CA ALA A 139 -5.26 -29.50 -8.00
C ALA A 139 -5.48 -28.66 -6.74
N GLY A 140 -6.68 -28.70 -6.15
CA GLY A 140 -6.97 -28.03 -4.88
C GLY A 140 -6.15 -28.54 -3.68
N ARG A 141 -5.85 -29.84 -3.60
CA ARG A 141 -4.97 -30.40 -2.56
C ARG A 141 -3.52 -29.93 -2.74
N LEU A 142 -3.00 -29.99 -3.96
CA LEU A 142 -1.64 -29.54 -4.28
C LEU A 142 -1.48 -28.04 -4.06
N LEU A 143 -2.43 -27.22 -4.53
CA LEU A 143 -2.45 -25.78 -4.27
C LEU A 143 -2.40 -25.45 -2.78
N ASN A 144 -3.19 -26.13 -1.94
CA ASN A 144 -3.15 -25.92 -0.49
C ASN A 144 -1.81 -26.35 0.13
N LYS A 145 -1.20 -27.45 -0.36
CA LYS A 145 0.12 -27.91 0.09
C LYS A 145 1.21 -26.90 -0.28
N TYR A 146 1.34 -26.53 -1.55
CA TYR A 146 2.38 -25.62 -2.02
C TYR A 146 2.17 -24.17 -1.54
N ALA A 147 0.93 -23.68 -1.45
CA ALA A 147 0.66 -22.37 -0.86
C ALA A 147 0.95 -22.31 0.66
N ARG A 148 0.86 -23.45 1.36
CA ARG A 148 1.33 -23.57 2.76
C ARG A 148 2.86 -23.56 2.82
N GLN A 149 3.54 -24.39 2.02
CA GLN A 149 5.00 -24.43 1.95
C GLN A 149 5.60 -23.08 1.56
N TRP A 150 5.01 -22.37 0.60
CA TRP A 150 5.42 -21.01 0.22
C TRP A 150 5.21 -19.99 1.36
N ARG A 151 4.18 -20.16 2.18
CA ARG A 151 3.97 -19.30 3.36
C ARG A 151 4.99 -19.57 4.45
N GLU A 152 5.28 -20.85 4.71
CA GLU A 152 6.32 -21.28 5.67
C GLU A 152 7.71 -20.81 5.19
N TYR A 153 8.02 -20.95 3.89
CA TYR A 153 9.23 -20.42 3.27
C TYR A 153 9.36 -18.91 3.41
N ARG A 154 8.28 -18.13 3.19
CA ARG A 154 8.26 -16.67 3.42
C ARG A 154 8.29 -16.24 4.88
N GLN A 155 7.99 -17.14 5.82
CA GLN A 155 8.14 -16.88 7.25
C GLN A 155 9.57 -17.16 7.71
N ALA A 156 10.22 -18.19 7.15
CA ALA A 156 11.64 -18.46 7.36
C ALA A 156 12.56 -17.46 6.64
N HIS A 157 12.17 -17.01 5.45
CA HIS A 157 12.87 -16.00 4.64
C HIS A 157 11.97 -14.75 4.52
N PRO A 158 11.92 -13.90 5.57
CA PRO A 158 11.17 -12.66 5.50
C PRO A 158 11.70 -11.79 4.35
N PRO A 159 10.81 -11.08 3.63
CA PRO A 159 11.20 -10.27 2.49
C PRO A 159 12.16 -9.17 2.92
N GLY A 160 13.42 -9.31 2.50
CA GLY A 160 14.56 -8.50 2.98
C GLY A 160 15.84 -9.31 3.19
N THR A 161 15.77 -10.64 3.43
CA THR A 161 16.97 -11.48 3.68
C THR A 161 17.58 -12.11 2.42
N LEU A 162 16.82 -12.17 1.32
CA LEU A 162 17.30 -12.42 -0.04
C LEU A 162 16.84 -11.22 -0.87
N GLY A 163 17.75 -10.62 -1.65
CA GLY A 163 17.66 -9.26 -2.22
C GLY A 163 16.62 -9.06 -3.33
N ILE A 164 15.36 -9.41 -3.08
CA ILE A 164 14.22 -9.20 -3.98
C ILE A 164 13.18 -8.36 -3.23
N ALA A 165 13.17 -7.07 -3.51
CA ALA A 165 12.27 -6.10 -2.89
C ALA A 165 10.79 -6.46 -3.15
N ASN A 166 9.97 -6.36 -2.10
CA ASN A 166 8.54 -6.66 -2.21
C ASN A 166 7.77 -5.43 -2.73
N ASN A 167 7.31 -5.52 -3.98
CA ASN A 167 6.34 -4.63 -4.59
C ASN A 167 5.04 -4.47 -3.75
N GLN A 168 5.02 -3.55 -2.78
CA GLN A 168 3.81 -3.11 -2.05
C GLN A 168 3.62 -1.60 -2.12
N GLY A 169 3.55 -1.08 -3.35
CA GLY A 169 3.12 0.29 -3.61
C GLY A 169 3.07 0.55 -5.10
N LYS A 170 1.89 0.46 -5.72
CA LYS A 170 1.68 0.87 -7.11
C LYS A 170 1.77 2.40 -7.24
N ARG A 171 2.99 2.93 -7.22
CA ARG A 171 3.37 4.15 -7.92
C ARG A 171 4.01 3.74 -9.24
N ALA A 172 4.04 4.63 -10.22
CA ALA A 172 4.92 4.48 -11.36
C ALA A 172 6.35 4.74 -10.84
N ILE A 173 7.00 3.69 -10.37
CA ILE A 173 8.38 3.72 -9.90
C ILE A 173 9.24 3.71 -11.16
N LEU A 174 9.95 4.82 -11.42
CA LEU A 174 11.11 4.82 -12.31
C LEU A 174 12.07 3.71 -11.84
N PRO A 175 12.81 3.02 -12.73
CA PRO A 175 13.60 1.86 -12.34
C PRO A 175 14.43 2.14 -11.08
N GLU A 176 14.28 1.33 -10.03
CA GLU A 176 14.81 1.63 -8.67
C GLU A 176 16.33 1.86 -8.63
N GLY A 177 17.05 1.47 -9.69
CA GLY A 177 18.46 1.80 -9.89
C GLY A 177 18.75 3.27 -10.18
N VAL A 178 17.81 4.09 -10.67
CA VAL A 178 18.05 5.52 -10.98
C VAL A 178 18.19 6.33 -9.70
N ASP A 179 17.20 6.26 -8.80
CA ASP A 179 17.25 6.94 -7.50
C ASP A 179 18.44 6.45 -6.65
N ARG A 180 18.77 5.16 -6.73
CA ARG A 180 19.92 4.58 -6.02
C ARG A 180 21.26 5.05 -6.59
N PHE A 181 21.43 5.03 -7.91
CA PHE A 181 22.64 5.50 -8.58
C PHE A 181 22.87 6.99 -8.33
N GLU A 182 21.81 7.81 -8.42
CA GLU A 182 21.89 9.23 -8.09
C GLU A 182 22.26 9.44 -6.61
N PHE A 183 21.67 8.68 -5.68
CA PHE A 183 22.01 8.76 -4.27
C PHE A 183 23.50 8.42 -4.04
N GLU A 184 23.97 7.28 -4.54
CA GLU A 184 25.37 6.84 -4.42
C GLU A 184 26.33 7.85 -5.08
N TYR A 185 25.96 8.42 -6.23
CA TYR A 185 26.74 9.46 -6.91
C TYR A 185 26.82 10.75 -6.09
N LEU A 186 25.69 11.30 -5.64
CA LEU A 186 25.65 12.56 -4.90
C LEU A 186 26.32 12.44 -3.52
N THR A 187 26.18 11.29 -2.84
CA THR A 187 26.95 10.98 -1.63
C THR A 187 28.45 11.00 -1.92
N ALA A 188 28.92 10.29 -2.95
CA ALA A 188 30.35 10.27 -3.29
C ALA A 188 30.91 11.67 -3.63
N ARG A 189 30.13 12.54 -4.29
CA ARG A 189 30.54 13.93 -4.58
C ARG A 189 30.49 14.84 -3.36
N GLN A 190 29.54 14.61 -2.44
CA GLN A 190 29.48 15.31 -1.16
C GLN A 190 30.68 14.96 -0.27
N GLU A 191 31.02 13.67 -0.16
CA GLU A 191 32.18 13.19 0.62
C GLU A 191 33.53 13.64 0.02
N ALA A 192 33.63 13.73 -1.31
CA ALA A 192 34.81 14.25 -1.99
C ALA A 192 34.93 15.79 -2.01
N GLU A 193 33.93 16.52 -1.50
CA GLU A 193 33.79 17.98 -1.63
C GLU A 193 33.92 18.50 -3.08
N ASP A 194 33.47 17.69 -4.04
CA ASP A 194 33.61 17.97 -5.47
C ASP A 194 32.79 19.19 -5.91
N ALA A 195 33.38 20.04 -6.75
CA ALA A 195 32.65 21.12 -7.42
C ALA A 195 31.81 20.54 -8.58
N LEU A 196 30.51 20.83 -8.58
CA LEU A 196 29.56 20.42 -9.60
C LEU A 196 28.96 21.64 -10.31
N ALA A 197 28.65 21.48 -11.59
CA ALA A 197 27.87 22.42 -12.40
C ALA A 197 26.45 21.85 -12.56
N PHE A 198 25.45 22.59 -12.09
CA PHE A 198 24.04 22.23 -12.13
C PHE A 198 23.34 23.10 -13.19
N THR A 199 22.86 22.48 -14.27
CA THR A 199 22.16 23.18 -15.36
C THR A 199 20.65 23.05 -15.16
N LEU A 200 19.96 24.19 -15.14
CA LEU A 200 18.52 24.28 -14.94
C LEU A 200 17.75 24.28 -16.28
N PHE A 201 16.45 24.00 -16.23
CA PHE A 201 15.59 23.97 -17.43
C PHE A 201 15.43 25.33 -18.14
N ASP A 202 15.73 26.44 -17.48
CA ASP A 202 15.78 27.78 -18.08
C ASP A 202 17.13 28.08 -18.77
N GLY A 203 18.08 27.13 -18.74
CA GLY A 203 19.42 27.28 -19.27
C GLY A 203 20.40 27.99 -18.33
N SER A 204 19.97 28.42 -17.15
CA SER A 204 20.88 28.94 -16.13
C SER A 204 21.76 27.83 -15.56
N VAL A 205 22.98 28.18 -15.15
CA VAL A 205 23.94 27.24 -14.56
C VAL A 205 24.35 27.74 -13.18
N LYS A 206 24.37 26.83 -12.21
CA LYS A 206 24.84 27.06 -10.84
C LYS A 206 26.06 26.21 -10.56
N HIS A 207 27.07 26.78 -9.93
CA HIS A 207 28.32 26.11 -9.57
C HIS A 207 28.46 26.03 -8.05
N GLY A 208 28.82 24.87 -7.52
CA GLY A 208 29.05 24.72 -6.09
C GLY A 208 29.31 23.29 -5.64
N ARG A 209 29.61 23.14 -4.35
CA ARG A 209 29.78 21.84 -3.65
C ARG A 209 28.49 21.44 -2.97
N ILE A 210 28.16 20.16 -2.92
CA ILE A 210 26.95 19.67 -2.23
C ILE A 210 27.14 19.79 -0.70
N LEU A 211 26.20 20.45 -0.03
CA LEU A 211 26.09 20.44 1.44
C LEU A 211 25.11 19.38 1.94
N GLY A 212 24.12 19.03 1.11
CA GLY A 212 23.16 17.97 1.39
C GLY A 212 22.11 17.87 0.29
N PHE A 213 21.40 16.75 0.24
CA PHE A 213 20.36 16.52 -0.75
C PHE A 213 19.21 15.68 -0.19
N THR A 214 18.05 15.82 -0.82
CA THR A 214 16.84 15.05 -0.55
C THR A 214 16.22 14.60 -1.89
N PRO A 215 15.19 13.73 -1.90
CA PRO A 215 14.51 13.36 -3.14
C PRO A 215 13.90 14.53 -3.94
N TYR A 216 13.81 15.74 -3.36
CA TYR A 216 13.15 16.90 -3.99
C TYR A 216 14.08 18.09 -4.26
N HIS A 217 15.17 18.26 -3.49
CA HIS A 217 16.09 19.39 -3.64
C HIS A 217 17.54 19.02 -3.29
N ILE A 218 18.48 19.79 -3.83
CA ILE A 218 19.92 19.71 -3.56
C ILE A 218 20.35 21.08 -3.02
N THR A 219 21.04 21.11 -1.88
CA THR A 219 21.59 22.34 -1.30
C THR A 219 23.09 22.37 -1.57
N ILE A 220 23.57 23.47 -2.14
CA ILE A 220 24.95 23.67 -2.56
C ILE A 220 25.55 24.91 -1.89
N ARG A 221 26.87 24.91 -1.72
CA ARG A 221 27.67 26.10 -1.41
C ARG A 221 28.31 26.62 -2.68
N GLU A 222 27.97 27.83 -3.08
CA GLU A 222 28.59 28.54 -4.21
C GLU A 222 29.99 29.05 -3.82
N GLU A 223 30.82 29.44 -4.80
CA GLU A 223 32.22 29.87 -4.54
C GLU A 223 32.31 31.10 -3.61
N ASN A 224 31.28 31.94 -3.60
CA ASN A 224 31.17 33.10 -2.71
C ASN A 224 30.92 32.72 -1.23
N GLY A 225 30.68 31.44 -0.93
CA GLY A 225 30.27 30.93 0.39
C GLY A 225 28.76 30.90 0.61
N ASP A 226 27.97 31.51 -0.29
CA ASP A 226 26.50 31.51 -0.23
C ASP A 226 25.90 30.11 -0.38
N GLU A 227 24.82 29.84 0.35
CA GLU A 227 24.10 28.56 0.31
C GLU A 227 22.83 28.65 -0.54
N THR A 228 22.81 27.95 -1.67
CA THR A 228 21.69 27.91 -2.63
C THR A 228 21.00 26.56 -2.60
N THR A 229 19.67 26.55 -2.50
CA THR A 229 18.86 25.32 -2.59
C THR A 229 18.18 25.22 -3.95
N ILE A 230 18.58 24.23 -4.74
CA ILE A 230 18.08 23.93 -6.08
C ILE A 230 16.97 22.87 -5.99
N GLN A 231 15.81 23.14 -6.58
CA GLN A 231 14.74 22.14 -6.71
C GLN A 231 15.10 21.16 -7.83
N ARG A 232 15.03 19.84 -7.58
CA ARG A 232 15.34 18.81 -8.59
C ARG A 232 14.42 18.89 -9.82
N LEU A 233 13.18 19.35 -9.65
CA LEU A 233 12.25 19.58 -10.77
C LEU A 233 12.62 20.77 -11.66
N ALA A 234 13.51 21.66 -11.20
CA ALA A 234 14.05 22.76 -12.00
C ALA A 234 15.39 22.39 -12.69
N LEU A 235 15.97 21.23 -12.36
CA LEU A 235 17.26 20.79 -12.84
C LEU A 235 17.11 19.93 -14.11
N ALA A 236 17.83 20.29 -15.17
CA ALA A 236 17.89 19.52 -16.41
C ALA A 236 18.95 18.40 -16.30
N TYR A 237 20.16 18.74 -15.84
CA TYR A 237 21.25 17.80 -15.55
C TYR A 237 22.31 18.47 -14.66
N TYR A 238 23.24 17.69 -14.12
CA TYR A 238 24.45 18.19 -13.48
C TYR A 238 25.68 17.41 -13.97
N THR A 239 26.84 18.06 -14.00
CA THR A 239 28.13 17.47 -14.35
C THR A 239 29.21 17.90 -13.35
N ARG A 240 30.28 17.10 -13.20
CA ARG A 240 31.42 17.48 -12.35
C ARG A 240 32.23 18.56 -13.06
N ALA A 241 32.52 19.66 -12.36
CA ALA A 241 33.21 20.80 -12.95
C ALA A 241 34.61 20.38 -13.41
N ALA A 242 35.02 20.82 -14.60
CA ALA A 242 36.18 20.28 -15.33
C ALA A 242 37.57 20.57 -14.70
N GLY A 243 37.64 21.02 -13.45
CA GLY A 243 38.89 21.30 -12.72
C GLY A 243 39.44 20.15 -11.87
N ALA A 244 38.64 19.12 -11.54
CA ALA A 244 39.07 18.09 -10.58
C ALA A 244 39.80 16.87 -11.19
N ASP A 245 39.60 16.57 -12.49
CA ASP A 245 40.25 15.42 -13.14
C ASP A 245 41.70 15.70 -13.56
N ALA A 246 42.08 16.96 -13.80
CA ALA A 246 43.46 17.32 -14.14
C ALA A 246 44.45 17.01 -13.00
N ALA A 247 44.08 17.36 -11.76
CA ALA A 247 44.94 17.18 -10.59
C ALA A 247 45.22 15.71 -10.22
N ALA A 248 44.35 14.78 -10.63
CA ALA A 248 44.54 13.36 -10.36
C ALA A 248 45.47 12.65 -11.37
N THR A 249 45.81 13.29 -12.49
CA THR A 249 46.60 12.67 -13.57
C THR A 249 48.07 13.12 -13.58
N GLU A 250 48.40 14.23 -12.91
CA GLU A 250 49.78 14.75 -12.76
C GLU A 250 50.47 14.31 -11.46
N ALA A 251 49.80 13.56 -10.59
CA ALA A 251 50.34 13.10 -9.30
C ALA A 251 51.05 11.72 -9.35
N ASP A 252 51.11 11.09 -10.53
CA ASP A 252 51.61 9.72 -10.73
C ASP A 252 52.50 9.61 -12.01
N ALA A 253 53.22 10.70 -12.34
CA ALA A 253 54.16 10.84 -13.46
C ALA A 253 55.44 11.57 -13.04
#